data_AF-A0A015J365-F1
#
_entry.id   AF-A0A015J365-F1
#
_cell.length_a   1.000
_cell.length_b   1.000
_cell.length_c   1.000
_cell.angle_alpha   90.00
_cell.angle_beta   90.00
_cell.angle_gamma   90.00
#
_symmetry.space_group_name_H-M   'P 1'
#
loop_
_entity.id
_entity.type
_entity.pdbx_description
1 polymer ?
#
loop_
_entity_poly.entity_id
_entity_poly.type
_entity_poly.pdbx_seq_one_letter_code
_entity_poly.pdbx_strand_id
1 'polypeptide(L)'
;MIDNYEGKDDCFKEAAFMIKNECSKLEDISNDERSIYTIKLTLCQLRTAGFDTPSQCDDLTNYSDCLASIGSINQYWVTYDGFLREVGNVYNIFKQ
;
A
#
# COMPACT_ATOMS: atom_id res chain seq x y z
N MET A 1 10.58 -3.31 3.65
CA MET A 1 11.66 -2.89 2.72
C MET A 1 11.37 -1.48 2.19
N ILE A 2 11.13 -0.50 3.07
CA ILE A 2 10.75 0.87 2.69
C ILE A 2 11.97 1.79 2.54
N ASP A 3 13.07 1.47 3.21
CA ASP A 3 14.27 2.33 3.21
C ASP A 3 15.13 2.21 1.95
N ASN A 4 14.72 1.43 0.94
CA ASN A 4 15.50 1.16 -0.26
C ASN A 4 14.75 1.48 -1.57
N TYR A 5 13.97 2.57 -1.55
CA TYR A 5 13.22 3.07 -2.73
C TYR A 5 13.99 4.08 -3.59
N GLU A 6 15.29 4.30 -3.33
CA GLU A 6 16.11 5.23 -4.11
C GLU A 6 16.22 4.85 -5.61
N GLY A 7 15.95 3.58 -5.96
CA GLY A 7 15.98 3.07 -7.34
C GLY A 7 14.68 2.48 -7.90
N LYS A 8 13.52 2.60 -7.21
CA LYS A 8 12.22 2.08 -7.72
C LYS A 8 11.38 3.17 -8.39
N ASP A 9 10.44 2.75 -9.24
CA ASP A 9 9.43 3.60 -9.92
C ASP A 9 8.82 4.65 -9.00
N ASP A 10 8.48 5.82 -9.55
CA ASP A 10 7.99 7.00 -8.80
C ASP A 10 6.79 6.69 -7.89
N CYS A 11 5.97 5.71 -8.27
CA CYS A 11 4.84 5.24 -7.49
C CYS A 11 5.24 4.64 -6.12
N PHE A 12 6.40 3.96 -6.01
CA PHE A 12 6.89 3.46 -4.72
C PHE A 12 7.39 4.60 -3.84
N LYS A 13 8.03 5.60 -4.44
CA LYS A 13 8.49 6.80 -3.73
C LYS A 13 7.30 7.59 -3.20
N GLU A 14 6.23 7.75 -3.98
CA GLU A 14 4.99 8.39 -3.53
C GLU A 14 4.35 7.63 -2.36
N ALA A 15 4.23 6.31 -2.45
CA ALA A 15 3.63 5.52 -1.38
C ALA A 15 4.48 5.54 -0.10
N ALA A 16 5.80 5.42 -0.23
CA ALA A 16 6.73 5.52 0.89
C ALA A 16 6.76 6.92 1.51
N PHE A 17 6.69 7.95 0.68
CA PHE A 17 6.62 9.35 1.12
C PHE A 17 5.32 9.62 1.87
N MET A 18 4.18 9.14 1.37
CA MET A 18 2.89 9.24 2.07
C MET A 18 2.96 8.56 3.45
N ILE A 19 3.45 7.32 3.53
CA ILE A 19 3.61 6.62 4.81
C ILE A 19 4.53 7.41 5.75
N LYS A 20 5.68 7.90 5.27
CA LYS A 20 6.65 8.62 6.10
C LYS A 20 6.13 9.98 6.57
N ASN A 21 5.43 10.73 5.73
CA ASN A 21 4.92 12.07 6.06
C ASN A 21 3.59 12.05 6.81
N GLU A 22 2.76 11.02 6.63
CA GLU A 22 1.47 10.93 7.31
C GLU A 22 1.61 10.21 8.65
N CYS A 23 2.46 9.17 8.77
CA CYS A 23 2.81 8.58 10.08
C CYS A 23 3.52 9.57 11.01
N SER A 24 4.28 10.54 10.48
CA SER A 24 4.96 11.56 11.31
C SER A 24 4.06 12.70 11.74
N LYS A 25 2.83 12.79 11.19
CA LYS A 25 1.87 13.85 11.49
C LYS A 25 0.61 13.36 12.22
N LEU A 26 0.37 12.06 12.25
CA LEU A 26 -0.82 11.45 12.83
C LEU A 26 -0.42 10.55 14.01
N GLU A 27 -0.89 10.88 15.22
CA GLU A 27 -0.76 10.01 16.41
C GLU A 27 -1.47 8.66 16.23
N ASP A 28 -2.50 8.60 15.37
CA ASP A 28 -3.12 7.36 14.92
C ASP A 28 -3.54 7.42 13.44
N ILE A 29 -3.06 6.47 12.62
CA ILE A 29 -3.59 6.21 11.27
C ILE A 29 -4.81 5.31 11.39
N SER A 30 -5.92 5.66 10.74
CA SER A 30 -7.13 4.83 10.74
C SER A 30 -6.92 3.51 9.99
N ASN A 31 -7.72 2.48 10.33
CA ASN A 31 -7.67 1.20 9.61
C ASN A 31 -7.98 1.35 8.10
N ASP A 32 -8.79 2.34 7.73
CA ASP A 32 -9.15 2.66 6.35
C ASP A 32 -7.94 3.22 5.59
N GLU A 33 -7.25 4.22 6.15
CA GLU A 33 -6.04 4.80 5.57
C GLU A 33 -4.94 3.75 5.42
N ARG A 34 -4.75 2.91 6.45
CA ARG A 34 -3.80 1.78 6.39
C ARG A 34 -4.12 0.85 5.21
N SER A 35 -5.39 0.54 4.99
CA SER A 35 -5.84 -0.29 3.88
C SER A 35 -5.57 0.39 2.54
N ILE A 36 -5.87 1.69 2.42
CA ILE A 36 -5.63 2.49 1.21
C ILE A 36 -4.14 2.52 0.85
N TYR A 37 -3.23 2.78 1.79
CA TYR A 37 -1.78 2.78 1.48
C TYR A 37 -1.29 1.39 1.08
N THR A 38 -1.78 0.35 1.76
CA THR A 38 -1.44 -1.04 1.43
C THR A 38 -1.90 -1.38 0.01
N ILE A 39 -3.12 -0.96 -0.37
CA ILE A 39 -3.63 -1.11 -1.73
C ILE A 39 -2.72 -0.39 -2.73
N LYS A 40 -2.38 0.89 -2.48
CA LYS A 40 -1.50 1.67 -3.39
C LYS A 40 -0.15 0.98 -3.60
N LEU A 41 0.51 0.52 -2.54
CA LEU A 41 1.77 -0.24 -2.62
C LEU A 41 1.63 -1.54 -3.42
N THR A 42 0.53 -2.26 -3.19
CA THR A 42 0.21 -3.50 -3.91
C THR A 42 0.08 -3.24 -5.40
N LEU A 43 -0.75 -2.28 -5.80
CA LEU A 43 -0.95 -1.91 -7.20
C LEU A 43 0.35 -1.46 -7.86
N CYS A 44 1.19 -0.73 -7.13
CA CYS A 44 2.51 -0.34 -7.58
C CYS A 44 3.38 -1.54 -7.94
N GLN A 45 3.46 -2.50 -7.01
CA GLN A 45 4.27 -3.71 -7.18
C GLN A 45 3.75 -4.61 -8.29
N LEU A 46 2.43 -4.68 -8.47
CA LEU A 46 1.82 -5.41 -9.59
C LEU A 46 2.19 -4.76 -10.93
N ARG A 47 2.04 -3.44 -11.07
CA ARG A 47 2.36 -2.70 -12.30
C ARG A 47 3.83 -2.80 -12.67
N THR A 48 4.74 -2.59 -11.71
CA THR A 48 6.19 -2.73 -11.96
C THR A 48 6.57 -4.16 -12.35
N ALA A 49 5.83 -5.17 -11.86
CA ALA A 49 6.02 -6.56 -12.26
C ALA A 49 5.30 -6.93 -13.58
N GLY A 50 4.65 -5.97 -14.25
CA GLY A 50 3.97 -6.17 -15.53
C GLY A 50 2.59 -6.82 -15.43
N PHE A 51 1.97 -6.85 -14.24
CA PHE A 51 0.61 -7.35 -14.05
C PHE A 51 -0.42 -6.24 -14.23
N ASP A 52 -1.58 -6.61 -14.78
CA ASP A 52 -2.74 -5.73 -14.85
C ASP A 52 -3.36 -5.50 -13.47
N THR A 53 -3.81 -4.27 -13.20
CA THR A 53 -4.53 -3.94 -11.98
C THR A 53 -6.04 -4.01 -12.18
N PRO A 54 -6.83 -4.46 -11.19
CA PRO A 54 -8.29 -4.44 -11.29
C PRO A 54 -8.82 -3.02 -11.50
N SER A 55 -9.79 -2.81 -12.39
CA SER A 55 -10.37 -1.47 -12.64
C SER A 55 -11.13 -0.91 -11.42
N GLN A 56 -11.57 -1.78 -10.52
CA GLN A 56 -12.13 -1.41 -9.21
C GLN A 56 -11.13 -0.62 -8.36
N CYS A 57 -9.85 -0.65 -8.71
CA CYS A 57 -8.77 0.05 -8.02
C CYS A 57 -8.37 1.40 -8.67
N ASP A 58 -9.08 1.83 -9.72
CA ASP A 58 -8.82 3.12 -10.38
C ASP A 58 -9.31 4.30 -9.52
N ASP A 59 -10.34 4.10 -8.69
CA ASP A 59 -10.82 5.04 -7.68
C ASP A 59 -10.89 4.36 -6.31
N LEU A 60 -10.14 4.88 -5.35
CA LEU A 60 -10.09 4.34 -3.98
C LEU A 60 -11.08 5.00 -3.02
N THR A 61 -11.99 5.85 -3.51
CA THR A 61 -13.09 6.41 -2.71
C THR A 61 -13.94 5.29 -2.09
N ASN A 62 -14.15 4.19 -2.81
CA ASN A 62 -14.67 2.93 -2.27
C ASN A 62 -13.60 1.82 -2.34
N TYR A 63 -12.57 1.93 -1.50
CA TYR A 63 -11.45 0.99 -1.50
C TYR A 63 -11.86 -0.48 -1.26
N SER A 64 -13.06 -0.74 -0.72
CA SER A 64 -13.54 -2.09 -0.40
C SER A 64 -13.71 -2.98 -1.64
N ASP A 65 -14.18 -2.42 -2.76
CA ASP A 65 -14.35 -3.15 -4.02
C ASP A 65 -12.99 -3.50 -4.65
N CYS A 66 -12.02 -2.58 -4.56
CA CYS A 66 -10.65 -2.84 -4.94
C CYS A 66 -10.04 -3.96 -4.08
N LEU A 67 -10.22 -3.89 -2.75
CA LEU A 67 -9.70 -4.89 -1.82
C LEU A 67 -10.30 -6.28 -2.08
N ALA A 68 -11.61 -6.36 -2.33
CA ALA A 68 -12.27 -7.60 -2.71
C ALA A 68 -11.68 -8.19 -4.01
N SER A 69 -11.40 -7.32 -4.99
CA SER A 69 -10.79 -7.72 -6.26
C SER A 69 -9.36 -8.23 -6.08
N ILE A 70 -8.54 -7.58 -5.24
CA ILE A 70 -7.22 -8.07 -4.83
C ILE A 70 -7.33 -9.43 -4.12
N GLY A 71 -8.27 -9.58 -3.19
CA GLY A 71 -8.50 -10.81 -2.43
C GLY A 71 -8.99 -11.98 -3.28
N SER A 72 -9.58 -11.71 -4.45
CA SER A 72 -10.04 -12.74 -5.39
C SER A 72 -8.91 -13.41 -6.19
N ILE A 73 -7.70 -12.82 -6.19
CA ILE A 73 -6.55 -13.32 -6.94
C ILE A 73 -5.40 -13.62 -5.97
N ASN A 74 -5.05 -14.90 -5.82
CA ASN A 74 -4.04 -15.35 -4.85
C ASN A 74 -2.71 -14.58 -4.92
N GLN A 75 -2.18 -14.35 -6.13
CA GLN A 75 -0.89 -13.66 -6.28
C GLN A 75 -0.97 -12.18 -5.83
N TYR A 76 -2.13 -11.54 -5.98
CA TYR A 76 -2.37 -10.16 -5.57
C TYR A 76 -2.55 -10.09 -4.06
N TRP A 77 -3.31 -11.04 -3.50
CA TRP A 77 -3.49 -11.17 -2.06
C TRP A 77 -2.17 -11.37 -1.30
N VAL A 78 -1.27 -12.23 -1.80
CA VAL A 78 0.05 -12.44 -1.18
C VAL A 78 0.88 -11.15 -1.17
N THR A 79 0.83 -10.39 -2.27
CA THR A 79 1.52 -9.10 -2.37
C THR A 79 0.93 -8.09 -1.37
N TYR A 80 -0.40 -8.04 -1.28
CA TYR A 80 -1.12 -7.20 -0.34
C TYR A 80 -0.83 -7.54 1.12
N ASP A 81 -0.91 -8.82 1.52
CA ASP A 81 -0.61 -9.25 2.89
C ASP A 81 0.83 -8.91 3.29
N GLY A 82 1.78 -9.03 2.35
CA GLY A 82 3.15 -8.57 2.53
C GLY A 82 3.21 -7.09 2.91
N PHE A 83 2.60 -6.22 2.11
CA PHE A 83 2.58 -4.78 2.40
C PHE A 83 1.77 -4.42 3.65
N LEU A 84 0.69 -5.15 3.95
CA LEU A 84 -0.14 -4.89 5.13
C LEU A 84 0.68 -5.03 6.42
N ARG A 85 1.54 -6.05 6.47
CA ARG A 85 2.48 -6.28 7.56
C ARG A 85 3.56 -5.20 7.60
N GLU A 86 4.14 -4.83 6.45
CA GLU A 86 5.15 -3.77 6.38
C GLU A 86 4.63 -2.42 6.85
N VAL A 87 3.46 -1.98 6.36
CA VAL A 87 2.82 -0.74 6.79
C VAL A 87 2.54 -0.75 8.29
N GLY A 88 2.05 -1.89 8.82
CA GLY A 88 1.84 -2.05 10.27
C GLY A 88 3.12 -1.93 11.08
N ASN A 89 4.22 -2.54 10.61
CA ASN A 89 5.52 -2.46 11.28
C ASN A 89 6.06 -1.02 11.28
N VAL A 90 5.96 -0.33 10.15
CA VAL A 90 6.44 1.05 10.00
C VAL A 90 5.65 2.00 10.88
N TYR A 91 4.33 1.83 10.93
CA TYR A 91 3.46 2.56 11.85
C TYR A 91 3.88 2.38 13.32
N ASN A 92 4.13 1.13 13.75
CA ASN A 92 4.57 0.84 15.12
C ASN A 92 5.96 1.43 15.46
N ILE A 93 6.82 1.63 14.46
CA ILE A 93 8.14 2.26 14.66
C ILE A 93 7.98 3.77 14.89
N PHE A 94 7.10 4.44 14.13
CA PHE A 94 6.92 5.89 14.23
C PHE A 94 6.04 6.33 15.41
N LYS A 95 5.28 5.42 16.02
CA LYS A 95 4.48 5.69 17.23
C LYS A 95 5.32 5.75 18.54
N GLN A 96 6.59 5.35 18.52
CA GLN A 96 7.52 5.47 19.66
C GLN A 96 8.11 6.87 19.78
#